data_AF-A0A951Z2D4-F1
#
_entry.id   AF-A0A951Z2D4-F1
#
_cell.length_a   1.000
_cell.length_b   1.000
_cell.length_c   1.000
_cell.angle_alpha   90.00
_cell.angle_beta   90.00
_cell.angle_gamma   90.00
#
_symmetry.space_group_name_H-M   'P 1'
#
loop_
_entity.id
_entity.type
_entity.pdbx_description
1 polymer ?
#
loop_
_entity_poly.entity_id
_entity_poly.type
_entity_poly.pdbx_seq_one_letter_code
_entity_poly.pdbx_strand_id
1 'polypeptide(L)'
;MRGSARVRALQLLLAMLALAGGLFAWNAWTTARDRATALGEATPAQRAFFVALATRPDAANFYKGLEPAERRKMAENMARHTDAPEMARLAVVLLGTLDEDARASLAATLAAIGPVQTQAVAAELKESGGFQRNAVFAALRAAGDGAVTEAAAQLAVPAARANAIAFLVERGRAAIPVAMPYLDHEDRDTRGAAADVLGKIRA
;
A
#
# COMPACT_ATOMS: atom_id res chain seq x y z
N MET A 1 1.10 55.72 27.07
CA MET A 1 1.03 54.84 25.88
C MET A 1 1.18 53.33 26.17
N ARG A 2 1.24 52.84 27.42
CA ARG A 2 1.42 51.41 27.75
C ARG A 2 0.14 50.55 27.75
N GLY A 3 -1.04 51.16 27.82
CA GLY A 3 -2.33 50.44 27.92
C GLY A 3 -2.82 49.81 26.61
N SER A 4 -2.61 50.48 25.46
CA SER A 4 -3.06 49.99 24.15
C SER A 4 -2.29 48.75 23.68
N ALA A 5 -1.01 48.64 24.02
CA ALA A 5 -0.19 47.48 23.69
C ALA A 5 -0.64 46.21 24.45
N ARG A 6 -1.01 46.35 25.73
CA ARG A 6 -1.51 45.23 26.55
C ARG A 6 -2.88 44.74 26.09
N VAL A 7 -3.78 45.66 25.74
CA VAL A 7 -5.10 45.31 25.20
C VAL A 7 -4.99 44.61 23.85
N ARG A 8 -4.14 45.11 22.94
CA ARG A 8 -3.87 44.44 21.65
C ARG A 8 -3.24 43.06 21.84
N ALA A 9 -2.30 42.92 22.77
CA ALA A 9 -1.70 41.62 23.09
C ALA A 9 -2.74 40.62 23.63
N LEU A 10 -3.65 41.06 24.51
CA LEU A 10 -4.73 40.23 25.02
C LEU A 10 -5.73 39.83 23.91
N GLN A 11 -6.09 40.77 23.02
CA GLN A 11 -6.97 40.50 21.87
C GLN A 11 -6.34 39.49 20.91
N LEU A 12 -5.04 39.61 20.63
CA LEU A 12 -4.31 38.65 19.81
C LEU A 12 -4.24 37.28 20.47
N LEU A 13 -3.98 37.20 21.78
CA LEU A 13 -4.01 35.95 22.54
C LEU A 13 -5.38 35.27 22.48
N LEU A 14 -6.47 36.03 22.68
CA LEU A 14 -7.83 35.50 22.58
C LEU A 14 -8.17 35.02 21.17
N ALA A 15 -7.75 35.77 20.13
CA ALA A 15 -7.93 35.35 18.75
C ALA A 15 -7.14 34.05 18.44
N MET A 16 -5.91 33.93 18.92
CA MET A 16 -5.10 32.72 18.77
C MET A 16 -5.73 31.52 19.50
N LEU A 17 -6.27 31.72 20.71
CA LEU A 17 -6.97 30.67 21.45
C LEU A 17 -8.26 30.23 20.76
N ALA A 18 -9.04 31.17 20.21
CA ALA A 18 -10.24 30.86 19.43
C ALA A 18 -9.90 30.08 18.16
N LEU A 19 -8.86 30.50 17.44
CA LEU A 19 -8.36 29.77 16.26
C LEU A 19 -7.87 28.37 16.63
N ALA A 20 -7.09 28.23 17.71
CA ALA A 20 -6.60 26.94 18.19
C ALA A 20 -7.76 26.02 18.59
N GLY A 21 -8.76 26.53 19.31
CA GLY A 21 -9.96 25.79 19.67
C GLY A 21 -10.78 25.36 18.46
N GLY A 22 -10.94 26.25 17.47
CA GLY A 22 -11.63 25.95 16.21
C GLY A 22 -10.92 24.85 15.41
N LEU A 23 -9.59 24.94 15.27
CA LEU A 23 -8.77 23.92 14.61
C LEU A 23 -8.85 22.57 15.33
N PHE A 24 -8.83 22.57 16.67
CA PHE A 24 -8.97 21.35 17.45
C PHE A 24 -10.33 20.68 17.25
N ALA A 25 -11.43 21.45 17.32
CA ALA A 25 -12.77 20.92 17.11
C ALA A 25 -12.96 20.39 15.68
N TRP A 26 -12.45 21.13 14.69
CA TRP A 26 -12.47 20.69 13.29
C TRP A 26 -11.70 19.38 13.10
N ASN A 27 -10.48 19.28 13.64
CA ASN A 27 -9.65 18.09 13.53
C ASN A 27 -10.28 16.86 14.23
N ALA A 28 -10.91 17.06 15.38
CA ALA A 28 -11.64 16.00 16.07
C ALA A 28 -12.83 15.50 15.24
N TRP A 29 -13.58 16.43 14.63
CA TRP A 29 -14.71 16.10 13.77
C TRP A 29 -14.27 15.34 12.50
N THR A 30 -13.23 15.80 11.81
CA THR A 30 -12.71 15.11 10.61
C THR A 30 -12.20 13.73 10.96
N THR A 31 -11.47 13.57 12.07
CA THR A 31 -10.96 12.26 12.51
C THR A 31 -12.10 11.29 12.82
N ALA A 32 -13.16 11.75 13.50
CA ALA A 32 -14.33 10.92 13.79
C ALA A 32 -15.05 10.49 12.51
N ARG A 33 -15.21 11.39 11.55
CA ARG A 33 -15.81 11.10 10.23
C ARG A 33 -14.98 10.10 9.43
N ASP A 34 -13.66 10.28 9.40
CA ASP A 34 -12.75 9.39 8.67
C ASP A 34 -12.74 7.99 9.30
N ARG A 35 -12.72 7.89 10.63
CA ARG A 35 -12.86 6.62 11.38
C ARG A 35 -14.20 5.95 11.08
N ALA A 36 -15.31 6.70 11.10
CA ALA A 36 -16.62 6.17 10.75
C ALA A 36 -16.67 5.65 9.31
N THR A 37 -16.03 6.34 8.37
CA THR A 37 -15.97 5.94 6.97
C THR A 37 -15.14 4.66 6.80
N ALA A 38 -13.96 4.59 7.42
CA ALA A 38 -13.08 3.42 7.35
C ALA A 38 -13.70 2.14 7.95
N LEU A 39 -14.49 2.28 9.02
CA LEU A 39 -15.04 1.17 9.80
C LEU A 39 -16.50 0.85 9.48
N GLY A 40 -17.14 1.71 8.67
CA GLY A 40 -18.54 1.59 8.28
C GLY A 40 -18.79 0.53 7.19
N GLU A 41 -19.95 0.64 6.56
CA GLU A 41 -20.37 -0.28 5.50
C GLU A 41 -19.60 -0.08 4.19
N ALA A 42 -19.59 -1.14 3.37
CA ALA A 42 -18.98 -1.12 2.04
C ALA A 42 -19.79 -0.21 1.11
N THR A 43 -19.39 1.05 1.06
CA THR A 43 -20.02 2.09 0.25
C THR A 43 -19.03 2.68 -0.74
N PRO A 44 -19.49 3.33 -1.83
CA PRO A 44 -18.63 4.09 -2.73
C PRO A 44 -17.80 5.16 -2.00
N ALA A 45 -18.35 5.75 -0.93
CA ALA A 45 -17.64 6.72 -0.09
C ALA A 45 -16.47 6.08 0.66
N GLN A 46 -16.66 4.88 1.23
CA GLN A 46 -15.59 4.12 1.87
C GLN A 46 -14.50 3.72 0.87
N ARG A 47 -14.89 3.29 -0.35
CA ARG A 47 -13.94 3.01 -1.43
C ARG A 47 -13.10 4.23 -1.77
N ALA A 48 -13.74 5.37 -2.02
CA ALA A 48 -13.07 6.63 -2.34
C ALA A 48 -12.13 7.09 -1.22
N PHE A 49 -12.52 6.88 0.03
CA PHE A 49 -11.70 7.16 1.20
C PHE A 49 -10.41 6.32 1.22
N PHE A 50 -10.50 5.00 0.99
CA PHE A 50 -9.32 4.15 0.94
C PHE A 50 -8.41 4.48 -0.26
N VAL A 51 -8.99 4.74 -1.44
CA VAL A 51 -8.23 5.15 -2.64
C VAL A 51 -7.46 6.45 -2.35
N ALA A 52 -8.12 7.43 -1.73
CA ALA A 52 -7.46 8.66 -1.33
C ALA A 52 -6.30 8.40 -0.34
N LEU A 53 -6.50 7.51 0.64
CA LEU A 53 -5.45 7.16 1.60
C LEU A 53 -4.26 6.42 0.97
N ALA A 54 -4.46 5.59 -0.05
CA ALA A 54 -3.36 4.88 -0.71
C ALA A 54 -2.27 5.80 -1.30
N THR A 55 -2.65 7.03 -1.64
CA THR A 55 -1.77 8.04 -2.23
C THR A 55 -1.20 9.03 -1.22
N ARG A 56 -1.68 8.99 0.02
CA ARG A 56 -1.34 9.94 1.07
C ARG A 56 -0.07 9.50 1.82
N PRO A 57 0.93 10.39 2.01
CA PRO A 57 2.14 10.05 2.76
C PRO A 57 1.86 9.82 4.26
N ASP A 58 0.74 10.36 4.77
CA ASP A 58 0.33 10.26 6.17
C ASP A 58 -0.65 9.10 6.43
N ALA A 59 -0.91 8.23 5.44
CA ALA A 59 -1.88 7.14 5.58
C ALA A 59 -1.63 6.32 6.84
N ALA A 60 -0.38 5.89 7.08
CA ALA A 60 0.00 5.13 8.26
C ALA A 60 -0.31 5.85 9.59
N ASN A 61 -0.27 7.19 9.62
CA ASN A 61 -0.57 7.95 10.83
C ASN A 61 -2.06 7.87 11.20
N PHE A 62 -2.95 7.93 10.20
CA PHE A 62 -4.38 7.71 10.42
C PHE A 62 -4.62 6.35 11.08
N TYR A 63 -4.01 5.28 10.54
CA TYR A 63 -4.23 3.92 11.04
C TYR A 63 -3.59 3.64 12.41
N LYS A 64 -2.47 4.30 12.74
CA LYS A 64 -1.89 4.24 14.08
C LYS A 64 -2.84 4.81 15.15
N GLY A 65 -3.69 5.77 14.78
CA GLY A 65 -4.71 6.34 15.66
C GLY A 65 -5.92 5.43 15.92
N LEU A 66 -6.06 4.33 15.18
CA LEU A 66 -7.11 3.33 15.40
C LEU A 66 -6.73 2.34 16.51
N GLU A 67 -7.73 1.82 17.21
CA GLU A 67 -7.55 0.71 18.16
C GLU A 67 -7.23 -0.61 17.41
N PRO A 68 -6.56 -1.60 18.04
CA PRO A 68 -6.19 -2.85 17.37
C PRO A 68 -7.35 -3.56 16.66
N ALA A 69 -8.52 -3.66 17.32
CA ALA A 69 -9.72 -4.26 16.73
C ALA A 69 -10.22 -3.49 15.50
N GLU A 70 -10.03 -2.18 15.47
CA GLU A 70 -10.44 -1.32 14.36
C GLU A 70 -9.48 -1.40 13.19
N ARG A 71 -8.18 -1.51 13.45
CA ARG A 71 -7.19 -1.77 12.40
C ARG A 71 -7.50 -3.07 11.67
N ARG A 72 -7.83 -4.11 12.43
CA ARG A 72 -8.31 -5.38 11.87
C ARG A 72 -9.58 -5.20 11.05
N LYS A 73 -10.64 -4.61 11.62
CA LYS A 73 -11.91 -4.39 10.92
C LYS A 73 -11.74 -3.55 9.64
N MET A 74 -10.86 -2.56 9.69
CA MET A 74 -10.52 -1.72 8.54
C MET A 74 -9.84 -2.55 7.44
N ALA A 75 -8.87 -3.40 7.78
CA ALA A 75 -8.25 -4.31 6.82
C ALA A 75 -9.29 -5.25 6.19
N GLU A 76 -10.20 -5.81 7.00
CA GLU A 76 -11.32 -6.62 6.51
C GLU A 76 -12.26 -5.82 5.58
N ASN A 77 -12.48 -4.53 5.85
CA ASN A 77 -13.26 -3.65 4.98
C ASN A 77 -12.54 -3.34 3.66
N MET A 78 -11.20 -3.20 3.65
CA MET A 78 -10.43 -3.03 2.42
C MET A 78 -10.61 -4.23 1.47
N ALA A 79 -10.72 -5.46 2.00
CA ALA A 79 -10.99 -6.67 1.22
C ALA A 79 -12.34 -6.68 0.49
N ARG A 80 -13.22 -5.69 0.74
CA ARG A 80 -14.51 -5.54 0.04
C ARG A 80 -14.39 -4.68 -1.22
N HIS A 81 -13.23 -4.08 -1.47
CA HIS A 81 -12.96 -3.16 -2.58
C HIS A 81 -11.77 -3.68 -3.43
N THR A 82 -11.71 -5.00 -3.65
CA THR A 82 -10.60 -5.63 -4.40
C THR A 82 -10.51 -5.19 -5.85
N ASP A 83 -11.57 -4.57 -6.38
CA ASP A 83 -11.62 -3.98 -7.71
C ASP A 83 -10.79 -2.70 -7.86
N ALA A 84 -10.37 -2.06 -6.77
CA ALA A 84 -9.55 -0.85 -6.81
C ALA A 84 -8.04 -1.21 -6.73
N PRO A 85 -7.23 -0.90 -7.77
CA PRO A 85 -5.80 -1.24 -7.79
C PRO A 85 -5.02 -0.58 -6.63
N GLU A 86 -5.47 0.58 -6.16
CA GLU A 86 -4.86 1.29 -5.04
C GLU A 86 -4.94 0.51 -3.72
N MET A 87 -5.86 -0.46 -3.59
CA MET A 87 -5.94 -1.30 -2.40
C MET A 87 -4.69 -2.16 -2.24
N ALA A 88 -4.05 -2.58 -3.33
CA ALA A 88 -2.80 -3.34 -3.26
C ALA A 88 -1.71 -2.51 -2.56
N ARG A 89 -1.47 -1.29 -3.04
CA ARG A 89 -0.52 -0.35 -2.45
C ARG A 89 -0.86 -0.04 -1.00
N LEU A 90 -2.13 0.26 -0.71
CA LEU A 90 -2.54 0.58 0.65
C LEU A 90 -2.27 -0.59 1.60
N ALA A 91 -2.64 -1.82 1.21
CA ALA A 91 -2.40 -3.00 2.04
C ALA A 91 -0.90 -3.19 2.30
N VAL A 92 -0.06 -3.02 1.29
CA VAL A 92 1.40 -3.15 1.38
C VAL A 92 2.03 -2.08 2.28
N VAL A 93 1.63 -0.82 2.17
CA VAL A 93 2.09 0.26 3.06
C VAL A 93 1.74 -0.06 4.52
N LEU A 94 0.54 -0.59 4.76
CA LEU A 94 0.08 -0.87 6.13
C LEU A 94 0.70 -2.13 6.73
N LEU A 95 1.04 -3.13 5.92
CA LEU A 95 1.76 -4.33 6.37
C LEU A 95 3.09 -3.99 7.08
N GLY A 96 3.78 -2.94 6.63
CA GLY A 96 5.03 -2.48 7.25
C GLY A 96 4.86 -1.72 8.55
N THR A 97 3.64 -1.37 8.96
CA THR A 97 3.41 -0.38 10.04
C THR A 97 2.48 -0.85 11.15
N LEU A 98 1.50 -1.70 10.85
CA LEU A 98 0.48 -2.10 11.84
C LEU A 98 0.94 -3.29 12.70
N ASP A 99 0.17 -3.62 13.73
CA ASP A 99 0.37 -4.78 14.61
C ASP A 99 0.05 -6.12 13.91
N GLU A 100 0.39 -7.23 14.58
CA GLU A 100 0.33 -8.58 14.00
C GLU A 100 -1.07 -8.99 13.52
N ASP A 101 -2.11 -8.73 14.32
CA ASP A 101 -3.50 -9.08 13.98
C ASP A 101 -3.98 -8.32 12.73
N ALA A 102 -3.66 -7.03 12.67
CA ALA A 102 -3.95 -6.21 11.50
C ALA A 102 -3.13 -6.68 10.28
N ARG A 103 -1.85 -7.04 10.45
CA ARG A 103 -1.01 -7.57 9.36
C ARG A 103 -1.58 -8.86 8.76
N ALA A 104 -2.05 -9.78 9.59
CA ALA A 104 -2.67 -11.03 9.11
C ALA A 104 -3.89 -10.72 8.22
N SER A 105 -4.73 -9.78 8.65
CA SER A 105 -5.92 -9.35 7.90
C SER A 105 -5.55 -8.62 6.59
N LEU A 106 -4.50 -7.80 6.60
CA LEU A 106 -3.99 -7.13 5.41
C LEU A 106 -3.35 -8.10 4.42
N ALA A 107 -2.63 -9.13 4.89
CA ALA A 107 -2.09 -10.17 4.03
C ALA A 107 -3.21 -10.97 3.36
N ALA A 108 -4.27 -11.33 4.11
CA ALA A 108 -5.46 -11.95 3.55
C ALA A 108 -6.17 -11.05 2.53
N THR A 109 -6.26 -9.75 2.81
CA THR A 109 -6.79 -8.74 1.88
C THR A 109 -5.98 -8.70 0.58
N LEU A 110 -4.65 -8.64 0.68
CA LEU A 110 -3.78 -8.63 -0.50
C LEU A 110 -3.91 -9.93 -1.30
N ALA A 111 -4.05 -11.08 -0.64
CA ALA A 111 -4.31 -12.35 -1.30
C ALA A 111 -5.64 -12.39 -2.06
N ALA A 112 -6.68 -11.72 -1.55
CA ALA A 112 -7.96 -11.57 -2.25
C ALA A 112 -7.89 -10.57 -3.42
N ILE A 113 -7.05 -9.54 -3.31
CA ILE A 113 -6.79 -8.57 -4.38
C ILE A 113 -6.02 -9.22 -5.53
N GLY A 114 -5.07 -10.11 -5.22
CA GLY A 114 -4.17 -10.76 -6.19
C GLY A 114 -4.86 -11.22 -7.48
N PRO A 115 -5.86 -12.12 -7.41
CA PRO A 115 -6.55 -12.63 -8.61
C PRO A 115 -7.32 -11.57 -9.42
N VAL A 116 -7.70 -10.45 -8.80
CA VAL A 116 -8.51 -9.39 -9.42
C VAL A 116 -7.62 -8.29 -10.01
N GLN A 117 -6.51 -7.96 -9.34
CA GLN A 117 -5.62 -6.84 -9.63
C GLN A 117 -4.16 -7.30 -9.67
N THR A 118 -3.88 -8.37 -10.41
CA THR A 118 -2.55 -9.00 -10.49
C THR A 118 -1.44 -8.01 -10.84
N GLN A 119 -1.69 -7.12 -11.82
CA GLN A 119 -0.74 -6.08 -12.23
C GLN A 119 -0.42 -5.10 -11.09
N ALA A 120 -1.45 -4.68 -10.33
CA ALA A 120 -1.26 -3.76 -9.22
C ALA A 120 -0.46 -4.42 -8.09
N VAL A 121 -0.73 -5.69 -7.78
CA VAL A 121 0.06 -6.45 -6.80
C VAL A 121 1.51 -6.64 -7.28
N ALA A 122 1.73 -6.91 -8.57
CA ALA A 122 3.08 -7.05 -9.12
C ALA A 122 3.87 -5.73 -9.02
N ALA A 123 3.22 -4.58 -9.21
CA ALA A 123 3.85 -3.26 -9.05
C ALA A 123 4.35 -2.97 -7.60
N GLU A 124 3.92 -3.77 -6.62
CA GLU A 124 4.39 -3.69 -5.24
C GLU A 124 5.60 -4.61 -4.94
N LEU A 125 6.13 -5.34 -5.94
CA LEU A 125 7.39 -6.07 -5.82
C LEU A 125 8.60 -5.15 -5.51
N LYS A 126 8.45 -3.82 -5.67
CA LYS A 126 9.44 -2.82 -5.24
C LYS A 126 9.69 -2.79 -3.73
N GLU A 127 8.77 -3.33 -2.93
CA GLU A 127 8.83 -3.25 -1.48
C GLU A 127 9.73 -4.35 -0.90
N SER A 128 10.70 -3.97 -0.07
CA SER A 128 11.72 -4.88 0.46
C SER A 128 11.44 -5.37 1.89
N GLY A 129 10.45 -4.78 2.57
CA GLY A 129 10.09 -5.19 3.93
C GLY A 129 9.62 -6.63 3.99
N GLY A 130 10.03 -7.37 5.03
CA GLY A 130 9.77 -8.83 5.11
C GLY A 130 8.28 -9.19 5.07
N PHE A 131 7.44 -8.44 5.78
CA PHE A 131 5.98 -8.64 5.76
C PHE A 131 5.38 -8.29 4.41
N GLN A 132 5.78 -7.15 3.83
CA GLN A 132 5.33 -6.69 2.52
C GLN A 132 5.67 -7.72 1.43
N ARG A 133 6.94 -8.09 1.34
CA ARG A 133 7.44 -9.05 0.34
C ARG A 133 6.70 -10.39 0.45
N ASN A 134 6.55 -10.93 1.66
CA ASN A 134 5.87 -12.21 1.85
C ASN A 134 4.40 -12.15 1.42
N ALA A 135 3.70 -11.07 1.76
CA ALA A 135 2.30 -10.88 1.38
C ALA A 135 2.13 -10.66 -0.13
N VAL A 136 3.00 -9.85 -0.76
CA VAL A 136 2.98 -9.65 -2.22
C VAL A 136 3.21 -10.98 -2.94
N PHE A 137 4.19 -11.78 -2.50
CA PHE A 137 4.45 -13.10 -3.09
C PHE A 137 3.26 -14.04 -2.89
N ALA A 138 2.65 -14.06 -1.71
CA ALA A 138 1.46 -14.86 -1.46
C ALA A 138 0.28 -14.46 -2.36
N ALA A 139 0.06 -13.17 -2.57
CA ALA A 139 -0.97 -12.66 -3.45
C ALA A 139 -0.71 -12.97 -4.93
N LEU A 140 0.53 -12.86 -5.38
CA LEU A 140 0.91 -13.27 -6.74
C LEU A 140 0.76 -14.78 -6.94
N ARG A 141 1.02 -15.61 -5.92
CA ARG A 141 0.72 -17.06 -5.99
C ARG A 141 -0.78 -17.31 -6.12
N ALA A 142 -1.61 -16.57 -5.36
CA ALA A 142 -3.06 -16.69 -5.42
C ALA A 142 -3.61 -16.29 -6.79
N ALA A 143 -2.98 -15.32 -7.46
CA ALA A 143 -3.33 -14.90 -8.82
C ALA A 143 -2.98 -15.93 -9.93
N GLY A 144 -2.20 -16.97 -9.60
CA GLY A 144 -1.88 -18.05 -10.53
C GLY A 144 -0.94 -17.63 -11.67
N ASP A 145 -1.11 -18.23 -12.85
CA ASP A 145 -0.14 -18.10 -13.94
C ASP A 145 -0.09 -16.71 -14.57
N GLY A 146 -1.18 -15.92 -14.48
CA GLY A 146 -1.18 -14.53 -14.91
C GLY A 146 -0.14 -13.67 -14.16
N ALA A 147 0.19 -14.03 -12.93
CA ALA A 147 1.19 -13.32 -12.14
C ALA A 147 2.61 -13.46 -12.67
N VAL A 148 2.91 -14.51 -13.44
CA VAL A 148 4.26 -14.72 -13.98
C VAL A 148 4.56 -13.66 -15.05
N THR A 149 3.59 -13.34 -15.90
CA THR A 149 3.71 -12.27 -16.91
C THR A 149 3.86 -10.90 -16.23
N GLU A 150 3.01 -10.60 -15.25
CA GLU A 150 3.05 -9.31 -14.54
C GLU A 150 4.34 -9.14 -13.74
N ALA A 151 4.85 -10.21 -13.12
CA ALA A 151 6.14 -10.19 -12.45
C ALA A 151 7.32 -10.04 -13.43
N ALA A 152 7.25 -10.63 -14.63
CA ALA A 152 8.26 -10.44 -15.67
C ALA A 152 8.37 -8.97 -16.11
N ALA A 153 7.24 -8.26 -16.20
CA ALA A 153 7.25 -6.82 -16.45
C ALA A 153 8.03 -6.01 -15.41
N GLN A 154 8.12 -6.50 -14.18
CA GLN A 154 8.87 -5.85 -13.11
C GLN A 154 10.40 -6.04 -13.21
N LEU A 155 10.92 -6.84 -14.14
CA LEU A 155 12.37 -6.93 -14.41
C LEU A 155 12.94 -5.59 -14.90
N ALA A 156 12.12 -4.82 -15.62
CA ALA A 156 12.45 -3.48 -16.12
C ALA A 156 12.36 -2.38 -15.05
N VAL A 157 11.85 -2.69 -13.85
CA VAL A 157 11.66 -1.71 -12.77
C VAL A 157 12.80 -1.88 -11.74
N PRO A 158 13.77 -0.95 -11.64
CA PRO A 158 14.98 -1.16 -10.83
C PRO A 158 14.70 -1.54 -9.37
N ALA A 159 13.70 -0.89 -8.74
CA ALA A 159 13.34 -1.15 -7.35
C ALA A 159 12.67 -2.52 -7.13
N ALA A 160 11.95 -3.04 -8.13
CA ALA A 160 11.23 -4.31 -8.05
C ALA A 160 12.04 -5.50 -8.55
N ARG A 161 13.07 -5.25 -9.37
CA ARG A 161 13.85 -6.24 -10.10
C ARG A 161 14.32 -7.42 -9.26
N ALA A 162 14.89 -7.18 -8.08
CA ALA A 162 15.41 -8.25 -7.23
C ALA A 162 14.29 -9.21 -6.76
N ASN A 163 13.15 -8.67 -6.37
CA ASN A 163 11.99 -9.44 -5.95
C ASN A 163 11.29 -10.10 -7.14
N ALA A 164 11.22 -9.43 -8.30
CA ALA A 164 10.73 -10.00 -9.54
C ALA A 164 11.54 -11.24 -9.95
N ILE A 165 12.88 -11.14 -9.93
CA ILE A 165 13.77 -12.28 -10.18
C ILE A 165 13.46 -13.42 -9.20
N ALA A 166 13.40 -13.12 -7.90
CA ALA A 166 13.14 -14.14 -6.88
C ALA A 166 11.80 -14.86 -7.08
N PHE A 167 10.73 -14.11 -7.39
CA PHE A 167 9.42 -14.69 -7.66
C PHE A 167 9.43 -15.54 -8.93
N LEU A 168 10.01 -15.06 -10.03
CA LEU A 168 10.06 -15.79 -11.31
C LEU A 168 10.86 -17.09 -11.21
N VAL A 169 11.98 -17.06 -10.46
CA VAL A 169 12.77 -18.27 -10.18
C VAL A 169 11.95 -19.28 -9.38
N GLU A 170 11.16 -18.83 -8.38
CA GLU A 170 10.25 -19.70 -7.62
C GLU A 170 9.19 -20.35 -8.53
N ARG A 171 8.73 -19.65 -9.57
CA ARG A 171 7.77 -20.17 -10.57
C ARG A 171 8.41 -21.15 -11.57
N GLY A 172 9.73 -21.21 -11.63
CA GLY A 172 10.47 -22.19 -12.43
C GLY A 172 10.16 -22.07 -13.93
N ARG A 173 9.92 -23.20 -14.59
CA ARG A 173 9.80 -23.29 -16.05
C ARG A 173 8.71 -22.40 -16.66
N ALA A 174 7.65 -22.08 -15.90
CA ALA A 174 6.59 -21.19 -16.35
C ALA A 174 7.10 -19.76 -16.63
N ALA A 175 8.19 -19.33 -15.98
CA ALA A 175 8.78 -18.01 -16.19
C ALA A 175 9.66 -17.91 -17.45
N ILE A 176 10.11 -19.04 -18.03
CA ILE A 176 10.98 -19.04 -19.21
C ILE A 176 10.39 -18.27 -20.39
N PRO A 177 9.16 -18.57 -20.89
CA PRO A 177 8.62 -17.90 -22.07
C PRO A 177 8.41 -16.40 -21.86
N VAL A 178 8.12 -15.96 -20.63
CA VAL A 178 7.86 -14.54 -20.34
C VAL A 178 9.12 -13.75 -20.00
N ALA A 179 10.18 -14.41 -19.52
CA ALA A 179 11.48 -13.78 -19.26
C ALA A 179 12.33 -13.66 -20.53
N MET A 180 12.16 -14.58 -21.49
CA MET A 180 12.93 -14.60 -22.75
C MET A 180 12.92 -13.25 -23.51
N PRO A 181 11.78 -12.57 -23.73
CA PRO A 181 11.75 -11.30 -24.45
C PRO A 181 12.60 -10.19 -23.80
N TYR A 182 12.83 -10.26 -22.48
CA TYR A 182 13.63 -9.27 -21.77
C TYR A 182 15.14 -9.42 -21.98
N LEU A 183 15.60 -10.52 -22.60
CA LEU A 183 17.01 -10.66 -23.04
C LEU A 183 17.39 -9.67 -24.14
N ASP A 184 16.41 -9.19 -24.91
CA ASP A 184 16.60 -8.23 -26.01
C ASP A 184 16.21 -6.80 -25.61
N HIS A 185 15.92 -6.56 -24.31
CA HIS A 185 15.54 -5.24 -23.81
C HIS A 185 16.66 -4.21 -24.01
N GLU A 186 16.33 -2.93 -24.23
CA GLU A 186 17.32 -1.87 -24.49
C GLU A 186 18.25 -1.59 -23.29
N ASP A 187 17.69 -1.65 -22.08
CA ASP A 187 18.42 -1.48 -20.82
C ASP A 187 19.26 -2.72 -20.48
N ARG A 188 20.54 -2.50 -20.20
CA ARG A 188 21.51 -3.56 -19.89
C ARG A 188 21.13 -4.33 -18.63
N ASP A 189 20.66 -3.64 -17.60
CA ASP A 189 20.35 -4.30 -16.34
C ASP A 189 19.12 -5.19 -16.46
N THR A 190 18.15 -4.77 -17.27
CA THR A 190 16.96 -5.55 -17.58
C THR A 190 17.32 -6.83 -18.33
N ARG A 191 18.23 -6.75 -19.32
CA ARG A 191 18.80 -7.96 -19.97
C ARG A 191 19.50 -8.86 -18.97
N GLY A 192 20.30 -8.27 -18.07
CA GLY A 192 20.98 -9.00 -16.99
C GLY A 192 19.99 -9.72 -16.07
N ALA A 193 18.90 -9.06 -15.69
CA ALA A 193 17.86 -9.63 -14.83
C ALA A 193 17.15 -10.83 -15.50
N ALA A 194 16.86 -10.73 -16.79
CA ALA A 194 16.29 -11.82 -17.56
C ALA A 194 17.26 -13.01 -17.66
N ALA A 195 18.54 -12.75 -17.94
CA ALA A 195 19.58 -13.77 -17.95
C ALA A 195 19.73 -14.46 -16.58
N ASP A 196 19.66 -13.69 -15.49
CA ASP A 196 19.69 -14.20 -14.11
C ASP A 196 18.53 -15.14 -13.81
N VAL A 197 17.30 -14.75 -14.18
CA VAL A 197 16.11 -15.62 -14.03
C VAL A 197 16.30 -16.92 -14.78
N LEU A 198 16.68 -16.85 -16.05
CA LEU A 198 16.83 -18.03 -16.91
C LEU A 198 17.99 -18.93 -16.47
N GLY A 199 19.09 -18.34 -16.01
CA GLY A 199 20.24 -19.07 -15.46
C GLY A 199 19.88 -19.82 -14.17
N LYS A 200 19.15 -19.17 -13.26
CA LYS A 200 18.74 -19.75 -11.97
C LYS A 200 17.64 -20.81 -12.09
N ILE A 201 16.77 -20.73 -13.09
CA ILE A 201 15.75 -21.77 -13.35
C ILE A 201 16.36 -23.06 -13.92
N ARG A 202 17.48 -22.94 -14.65
CA ARG A 202 18.15 -24.08 -15.31
C ARG A 202 19.19 -24.78 -14.43
N ALA A 203 19.62 -24.15 -13.33
CA ALA A 203 20.52 -24.72 -12.32
C ALA A 203 19.76 -25.63 -11.35
#